data_AF-A0A2V5T1B4-F1
#
_entry.id   AF-A0A2V5T1B4-F1
#
_cell.length_a   1.000
_cell.length_b   1.000
_cell.length_c   1.000
_cell.angle_alpha   90.00
_cell.angle_beta   90.00
_cell.angle_gamma   90.00
#
_symmetry.space_group_name_H-M   'P 1'
#
loop_
_entity.id
_entity.type
_entity.pdbx_description
1 polymer ?
#
loop_
_entity_poly.entity_id
_entity_poly.type
_entity_poly.pdbx_seq_one_letter_code
_entity_poly.pdbx_strand_id
1 'polypeptide(L)'
;MKATKNAKVPFGTAKYSPVKNVRYVSWEDAFDVEFVDGLCILEPHSTIRAANQISSDAKFDRLEIEDWTRSGFLVHYDNGQTAEVSWSFIRELPPKNSKK
;
A
#
# COMPACT_ATOMS: atom_id res chain seq x y z
N MET A 1 17.04 -6.32 -1.12
CA MET A 1 16.93 -5.27 -0.07
C MET A 1 15.89 -5.73 0.96
N LYS A 2 16.02 -5.36 2.22
CA LYS A 2 15.09 -5.78 3.29
C LYS A 2 14.04 -4.69 3.47
N ALA A 3 12.76 -4.99 3.23
CA ALA A 3 11.67 -4.05 3.44
C ALA A 3 11.51 -3.70 4.93
N THR A 4 11.15 -2.46 5.23
CA THR A 4 11.09 -1.97 6.61
C THR A 4 9.63 -1.89 7.07
N LYS A 5 9.26 -2.59 8.14
CA LYS A 5 7.88 -2.67 8.65
C LYS A 5 7.34 -1.37 9.29
N ASN A 6 8.18 -0.33 9.45
CA ASN A 6 7.82 0.91 10.15
C ASN A 6 8.51 2.17 9.56
N ALA A 7 8.55 2.29 8.23
CA ALA A 7 9.15 3.47 7.58
C ALA A 7 8.15 4.61 7.31
N LYS A 8 6.90 4.50 7.77
CA LYS A 8 5.91 5.58 7.65
C LYS A 8 6.32 6.77 8.50
N VAL A 9 6.19 7.97 7.93
CA VAL A 9 6.44 9.24 8.62
C VAL A 9 5.12 9.92 9.02
N PRO A 10 5.12 10.95 9.88
CA PRO A 10 3.90 11.68 10.19
C PRO A 10 3.20 12.24 8.95
N PHE A 11 1.87 12.33 9.01
CA PHE A 11 1.05 12.93 7.96
C PHE A 11 1.58 14.31 7.52
N GLY A 12 1.67 14.51 6.20
CA GLY A 12 2.13 15.76 5.59
C GLY A 12 3.64 16.02 5.66
N THR A 13 4.45 15.04 6.08
CA THR A 13 5.91 15.18 6.17
C THR A 13 6.67 14.37 5.14
N ALA A 14 6.01 13.42 4.45
CA ALA A 14 6.66 12.66 3.40
C ALA A 14 6.88 13.51 2.15
N LYS A 15 8.01 13.32 1.49
CA LYS A 15 8.25 13.84 0.14
C LYS A 15 7.82 12.83 -0.89
N TYR A 16 7.05 13.29 -1.87
CA TYR A 16 6.56 12.46 -2.96
C TYR A 16 7.71 11.70 -3.65
N SER A 17 7.50 10.41 -3.87
CA SER A 17 8.39 9.53 -4.62
C SER A 17 7.53 8.49 -5.35
N PRO A 18 7.62 8.37 -6.68
CA PRO A 18 6.80 7.42 -7.43
C PRO A 18 6.98 5.98 -6.97
N VAL A 19 5.92 5.18 -7.05
CA VAL A 19 6.00 3.74 -6.88
C VAL A 19 6.81 3.16 -8.03
N LYS A 20 7.88 2.44 -7.72
CA LYS A 20 8.75 1.78 -8.70
C LYS A 20 8.28 0.36 -8.97
N ASN A 21 7.95 -0.38 -7.93
CA ASN A 21 7.51 -1.78 -8.01
C ASN A 21 6.64 -2.13 -6.81
N VAL A 22 5.72 -3.07 -7.02
CA VAL A 22 4.89 -3.64 -5.95
C VAL A 22 4.83 -5.14 -6.14
N ARG A 23 4.96 -5.89 -5.06
CA ARG A 23 4.85 -7.35 -5.09
C ARG A 23 4.06 -7.85 -3.89
N TYR A 24 3.09 -8.73 -4.17
CA TYR A 24 2.42 -9.48 -3.12
C TYR A 24 3.33 -10.59 -2.58
N VAL A 25 3.52 -10.61 -1.26
CA VAL A 25 4.36 -11.54 -0.52
C VAL A 25 3.44 -12.49 0.24
N SER A 26 3.01 -13.56 -0.44
CA SER A 26 1.94 -14.45 0.05
C SER A 26 2.20 -15.09 1.41
N TRP A 27 3.46 -15.37 1.75
CA TRP A 27 3.84 -15.98 3.03
C TRP A 27 3.81 -14.99 4.21
N GLU A 28 3.92 -13.68 3.96
CA GLU A 28 3.75 -12.63 4.98
C GLU A 28 2.37 -11.97 4.94
N ASP A 29 1.51 -12.34 3.98
CA ASP A 29 0.24 -11.69 3.66
C ASP A 29 0.38 -10.16 3.62
N ALA A 30 1.30 -9.68 2.78
CA ALA A 30 1.71 -8.28 2.72
C ALA A 30 2.17 -7.87 1.31
N PHE A 31 2.26 -6.56 1.07
CA PHE A 31 2.74 -5.97 -0.17
C PHE A 31 4.08 -5.29 0.06
N ASP A 32 5.09 -5.75 -0.66
CA ASP A 32 6.43 -5.16 -0.72
C ASP A 32 6.40 -4.03 -1.76
N VAL A 33 6.44 -2.79 -1.29
CA VAL A 33 6.32 -1.57 -2.09
C VAL A 33 7.69 -0.89 -2.16
N GLU A 34 8.25 -0.83 -3.37
CA GLU A 34 9.50 -0.15 -3.67
C GLU A 34 9.23 1.21 -4.31
N PHE A 35 9.92 2.23 -3.83
CA PHE A 35 9.84 3.60 -4.35
C PHE A 35 11.11 3.98 -5.14
N VAL A 36 11.00 4.99 -6.00
CA VAL A 36 12.14 5.50 -6.80
C VAL A 36 13.25 6.08 -5.91
N ASP A 37 12.92 6.58 -4.72
CA ASP A 37 13.90 7.07 -3.74
C ASP A 37 14.69 5.96 -3.02
N GLY A 38 14.44 4.69 -3.36
CA GLY A 38 15.09 3.52 -2.81
C GLY A 38 14.45 2.99 -1.52
N LEU A 39 13.40 3.64 -1.00
CA LEU A 39 12.68 3.13 0.16
C LEU A 39 11.89 1.87 -0.22
N CYS A 40 11.89 0.88 0.67
CA CYS A 40 11.07 -0.33 0.57
C CYS A 40 10.22 -0.46 1.84
N ILE A 41 8.90 -0.46 1.68
CA ILE A 41 7.94 -0.59 2.78
C ILE A 41 7.16 -1.88 2.57
N LEU A 42 7.01 -2.65 3.66
CA LEU A 42 6.15 -3.83 3.67
C LEU A 42 4.81 -3.46 4.30
N GLU A 43 3.78 -3.31 3.48
CA GLU A 43 2.43 -2.95 3.91
C GLU A 43 1.60 -4.23 4.13
N PRO A 44 1.06 -4.46 5.34
CA PRO A 44 0.21 -5.62 5.60
C PRO A 44 -1.06 -5.61 4.73
N HIS A 45 -1.49 -6.78 4.25
CA HIS A 45 -2.72 -6.88 3.48
C HIS A 45 -3.94 -6.48 4.32
N SER A 46 -3.92 -6.78 5.62
CA SER A 46 -4.98 -6.43 6.57
C SER A 46 -5.22 -4.92 6.70
N THR A 47 -4.17 -4.08 6.59
CA THR A 47 -4.33 -2.62 6.66
C THR A 47 -5.00 -2.09 5.39
N ILE A 48 -4.63 -2.62 4.22
CA ILE A 48 -5.23 -2.28 2.93
C ILE A 48 -6.71 -2.67 2.92
N ARG A 49 -7.04 -3.88 3.38
CA ARG A 49 -8.43 -4.36 3.46
C ARG A 49 -9.27 -3.49 4.39
N ALA A 50 -8.76 -3.18 5.58
CA ALA A 50 -9.46 -2.35 6.55
C ALA A 50 -9.72 -0.93 6.00
N ALA A 51 -8.75 -0.35 5.30
CA ALA A 51 -8.87 0.99 4.71
C ALA A 51 -9.87 1.04 3.53
N ASN A 52 -9.96 -0.06 2.76
CA ASN A 52 -10.79 -0.14 1.55
C ASN A 52 -12.10 -0.93 1.74
N GLN A 53 -12.43 -1.32 2.98
CA GLN A 53 -13.63 -2.12 3.29
C GLN A 53 -13.71 -3.43 2.49
N ILE A 54 -12.56 -4.06 2.26
CA ILE A 54 -12.48 -5.34 1.56
C ILE A 54 -12.84 -6.46 2.51
N SER A 55 -13.64 -7.43 2.04
CA SER A 55 -13.99 -8.60 2.83
C SER A 55 -12.74 -9.40 3.22
N SER A 56 -12.76 -10.07 4.37
CA SER A 56 -11.62 -10.89 4.83
C SER A 56 -11.44 -12.18 4.04
N ASP A 57 -12.48 -12.65 3.35
CA ASP A 57 -12.48 -13.85 2.51
C ASP A 57 -12.04 -13.60 1.06
N ALA A 58 -12.04 -12.34 0.61
CA ALA A 58 -11.65 -11.97 -0.75
C ALA A 58 -10.19 -12.36 -1.01
N LYS A 59 -9.88 -13.05 -2.10
CA LYS A 59 -8.49 -13.48 -2.39
C LYS A 59 -7.83 -12.51 -3.34
N PHE A 60 -6.53 -12.29 -3.12
CA PHE A 60 -5.72 -11.53 -4.07
C PHE A 60 -5.77 -12.20 -5.45
N ASP A 61 -6.13 -11.44 -6.48
CA ASP A 61 -6.13 -11.88 -7.87
C ASP A 61 -4.95 -11.27 -8.64
N ARG A 62 -4.92 -9.93 -8.74
CA ARG A 62 -3.87 -9.20 -9.44
C ARG A 62 -3.62 -7.82 -8.87
N LEU A 63 -2.52 -7.20 -9.27
CA LEU A 63 -2.17 -5.82 -8.92
C LEU A 63 -1.91 -4.99 -10.17
N GLU A 64 -2.17 -3.70 -10.09
CA GLU A 64 -1.91 -2.73 -11.16
C GLU A 64 -1.28 -1.46 -10.55
N ILE A 65 -0.13 -1.01 -11.05
CA ILE A 65 0.45 0.27 -10.63
C ILE A 65 -0.15 1.37 -11.51
N GLU A 66 -0.60 2.46 -10.91
CA GLU A 66 -1.14 3.59 -11.65
C GLU A 66 -0.09 4.16 -12.61
N ASP A 67 -0.45 4.37 -13.87
CA ASP A 67 0.49 4.47 -14.98
C ASP A 67 1.04 5.88 -15.21
N TRP A 68 0.23 6.91 -14.98
CA TRP A 68 0.60 8.29 -15.27
C TRP A 68 1.53 8.86 -14.20
N THR A 69 1.12 8.85 -12.94
CA THR A 69 1.92 9.42 -11.85
C THR A 69 2.68 8.35 -11.07
N ARG A 70 2.23 7.09 -11.10
CA ARG A 70 2.64 6.05 -10.15
C ARG A 70 2.48 6.53 -8.71
N SER A 71 1.38 7.25 -8.46
CA SER A 71 1.01 7.75 -7.12
C SER A 71 0.26 6.70 -6.29
N GLY A 72 0.18 5.46 -6.76
CA GLY A 72 -0.46 4.38 -6.05
C GLY A 72 -0.52 3.11 -6.88
N PHE A 73 -1.29 2.15 -6.38
CA PHE A 73 -1.59 0.91 -7.08
C PHE A 73 -2.99 0.41 -6.68
N LEU A 74 -3.55 -0.44 -7.51
CA LEU A 74 -4.80 -1.14 -7.31
C LEU A 74 -4.51 -2.60 -6.95
N VAL A 75 -5.27 -3.11 -5.99
CA VAL A 75 -5.31 -4.54 -5.67
C VAL A 75 -6.69 -5.06 -6.04
N HIS A 76 -6.73 -5.99 -6.99
CA HIS A 76 -7.96 -6.63 -7.43
C HIS A 76 -8.14 -7.98 -6.73
N TYR A 77 -9.38 -8.29 -6.37
CA TYR A 77 -9.75 -9.51 -5.69
C TYR A 77 -10.65 -10.39 -6.55
N ASP A 78 -10.66 -11.69 -6.26
CA ASP A 78 -11.43 -12.72 -6.98
C ASP A 78 -12.95 -12.48 -6.98
N ASN A 79 -13.46 -11.80 -5.95
CA ASN A 79 -14.88 -11.44 -5.80
C ASN A 79 -15.26 -10.12 -6.49
N GLY A 80 -14.36 -9.54 -7.29
CA GLY A 80 -14.58 -8.28 -8.02
C GLY A 80 -14.36 -7.01 -7.18
N GLN A 81 -14.04 -7.13 -5.89
CA GLN A 81 -13.63 -5.98 -5.10
C GLN A 81 -12.28 -5.43 -5.60
N THR A 82 -12.06 -4.13 -5.42
CA THR A 82 -10.79 -3.47 -5.73
C THR A 82 -10.42 -2.55 -4.56
N ALA A 83 -9.18 -2.64 -4.08
CA ALA A 83 -8.64 -1.71 -3.11
C ALA A 83 -7.71 -0.72 -3.83
N GLU A 84 -7.93 0.56 -3.59
CA GLU A 84 -7.02 1.62 -4.02
C GLU A 84 -6.01 1.90 -2.91
N VAL A 85 -4.74 1.91 -3.29
CA VAL A 85 -3.64 2.08 -2.34
C VAL A 85 -2.78 3.25 -2.79
N SER A 86 -3.00 4.40 -2.16
CA SER A 86 -2.28 5.62 -2.48
C SER A 86 -0.86 5.64 -1.91
N TRP A 87 0.01 6.41 -2.55
CA TRP A 87 1.38 6.69 -2.11
C TRP A 87 1.40 7.21 -0.67
N SER A 88 0.50 8.13 -0.32
CA SER A 88 0.44 8.71 1.02
C SER A 88 0.00 7.69 2.06
N PHE A 89 -0.90 6.78 1.73
CA PHE A 89 -1.29 5.68 2.61
C PHE A 89 -0.08 4.81 2.99
N ILE A 90 0.81 4.51 2.04
CA ILE A 90 2.02 3.70 2.29
C ILE A 90 3.11 4.49 2.99
N ARG A 91 3.21 5.80 2.76
CA ARG A 91 4.32 6.64 3.25
C ARG A 91 4.03 7.33 4.57
N GLU A 92 2.78 7.53 4.91
CA GLU A 92 2.38 8.38 6.02
C GLU A 92 1.51 7.65 7.04
N LEU A 93 1.73 7.98 8.30
CA LEU A 93 0.82 7.64 9.39
C LEU A 93 -0.45 8.50 9.28
N PRO A 94 -1.62 7.99 9.70
CA PRO A 94 -2.83 8.78 9.76
C PRO A 94 -2.63 10.02 10.66
N PRO A 95 -3.29 11.16 10.37
CA PRO A 95 -3.16 12.35 11.18
C PRO A 95 -3.64 12.09 12.61
N LYS A 96 -2.87 12.56 13.61
CA LYS A 96 -3.10 12.28 15.04
C LYS A 96 -4.47 12.69 15.56
N ASN A 97 -5.16 13.60 14.87
CA ASN A 97 -6.47 14.13 15.25
C ASN A 97 -7.61 13.63 14.35
N SER A 98 -7.42 12.58 13.53
CA SER A 98 -8.56 11.97 12.83
C SER A 98 -9.45 11.26 13.86
N LYS A 99 -10.48 11.96 14.33
CA LYS A 99 -11.60 11.27 14.99
C LYS A 99 -12.15 10.26 13.98
N LYS A 100 -12.19 8.99 14.40
CA LYS A 100 -12.93 7.93 13.70
C LYS A 100 -14.41 8.28 13.66
#